data_AF-A0A067NN33-F1
#
_entry.id   AF-A0A067NN33-F1
#
_cell.length_a   1.000
_cell.length_b   1.000
_cell.length_c   1.000
_cell.angle_alpha   90.00
_cell.angle_beta   90.00
_cell.angle_gamma   90.00
#
_symmetry.space_group_name_H-M   'P 1'
#
loop_
_entity.id
_entity.type
_entity.pdbx_description
1 polymer ?
#
loop_
_entity_poly.entity_id
_entity_poly.type
_entity_poly.pdbx_seq_one_letter_code
_entity_poly.pdbx_strand_id
1 'polypeptide(L)'
;MACPARVADAGQENIETVHEPKPIQAEGIPSTQHRLLYRGALSLPDSHLLLDGLTFFATTSQSPEKALLENPLALALESMRGRPSLRFLGLVVMKDLYMDYSGNTSVDIHPQALLSQVYFENVFCLKPQSERGVKVALGDTDGPETTQIVIYARRDGHAISLCVGRISTAPPPPSVPRLPRPDDPIPRVPPLHLGKHPRVRELKRAHTSVELGSKGGKRQKILDADTTFKVPTILSRGSGVPQAKAKGKTKEKGDEAHEDVFGILNAQTKGKRKQTEKSSLQIDPEIEQGNKLLVKQMTVQYLTLGLPAPPPGSPLIDACGACPPIPKTHPEYKDILGWIYRGVSYALRTKIKSTPLDPQVVDKLVRAHVQMYASAVPPINGLAMVEREDV
;
A
#
# COMPACT_ATOMS: atom_id res chain seq x y z
N MET A 1 17.41 52.44 -37.28
CA MET A 1 17.02 52.96 -35.95
C MET A 1 17.78 52.15 -34.92
N ALA A 2 18.88 52.72 -34.43
CA ALA A 2 19.82 52.06 -33.51
C ALA A 2 19.70 52.71 -32.13
N CYS A 3 19.52 51.90 -31.09
CA CYS A 3 19.48 52.35 -29.69
C CYS A 3 20.91 52.48 -29.15
N PRO A 4 21.25 53.56 -28.42
CA PRO A 4 22.59 53.74 -27.86
C PRO A 4 22.78 52.99 -26.54
N ALA A 5 23.98 52.44 -26.36
CA ALA A 5 24.46 51.80 -25.16
C ALA A 5 24.73 52.84 -24.04
N ARG A 6 24.27 52.54 -22.84
CA ARG A 6 24.52 53.32 -21.62
C ARG A 6 25.69 52.69 -20.88
N VAL A 7 26.78 53.43 -20.77
CA VAL A 7 27.93 53.14 -19.90
C VAL A 7 27.53 53.54 -18.48
N ALA A 8 27.63 52.60 -17.54
CA ALA A 8 27.43 52.85 -16.12
C ALA A 8 28.76 52.74 -15.37
N ASP A 9 28.95 53.77 -14.55
CA ASP A 9 30.05 54.18 -13.72
C ASP A 9 30.45 53.14 -12.65
N ALA A 10 31.74 53.07 -12.34
CA ALA A 10 32.31 52.18 -11.34
C ALA A 10 32.49 52.94 -10.01
N GLY A 11 31.52 52.79 -9.11
CA GLY A 11 31.61 53.26 -7.73
C GLY A 11 32.25 52.20 -6.82
N GLN A 12 33.42 52.52 -6.26
CA GLN A 12 34.05 51.80 -5.15
C GLN A 12 33.32 52.11 -3.85
N GLU A 13 32.77 51.09 -3.19
CA GLU A 13 32.29 51.20 -1.81
C GLU A 13 32.71 50.01 -0.95
N ASN A 14 33.42 50.36 0.14
CA ASN A 14 33.56 49.74 1.46
C ASN A 14 33.49 48.22 1.64
N ILE A 15 34.62 47.67 2.07
CA ILE A 15 34.75 46.35 2.69
C ILE A 15 34.33 46.48 4.16
N GLU A 16 33.08 46.13 4.45
CA GLU A 16 32.59 45.92 5.81
C GLU A 16 32.60 44.41 6.10
N THR A 17 33.34 44.00 7.12
CA THR A 17 33.53 42.61 7.54
C THR A 17 32.21 42.02 8.06
N VAL A 18 31.48 41.36 7.18
CA VAL A 18 30.24 40.64 7.50
C VAL A 18 30.56 39.38 8.31
N HIS A 19 30.02 39.35 9.52
CA HIS A 19 29.96 38.20 10.41
C HIS A 19 29.26 37.02 9.71
N GLU A 20 29.95 35.89 9.57
CA GLU A 20 29.45 34.66 8.95
C GLU A 20 28.19 34.14 9.70
N PRO A 21 27.00 34.18 9.10
CA PRO A 21 25.79 33.65 9.72
C PRO A 21 25.82 32.12 9.67
N LYS A 22 25.71 31.51 10.84
CA LYS A 22 25.56 30.07 11.06
C LYS A 22 24.47 29.51 10.11
N PRO A 23 24.73 28.45 9.31
CA PRO A 23 23.77 27.93 8.35
C PRO A 23 22.54 27.42 9.09
N ILE A 24 21.44 28.18 8.96
CA ILE A 24 20.10 27.73 9.32
C ILE A 24 19.82 26.55 8.40
N GLN A 25 19.68 25.36 8.98
CA GLN A 25 19.28 24.16 8.27
C GLN A 25 17.88 24.40 7.71
N ALA A 26 17.80 24.86 6.46
CA ALA A 26 16.55 24.98 5.74
C ALA A 26 15.91 23.59 5.72
N GLU A 27 14.75 23.46 6.35
CA GLU A 27 13.95 22.24 6.27
C GLU A 27 13.78 21.89 4.80
N GLY A 28 14.35 20.74 4.42
CA GLY A 28 14.57 20.37 3.03
C GLY A 28 13.25 20.38 2.26
N ILE A 29 13.12 21.31 1.31
CA ILE A 29 12.05 21.28 0.31
C ILE A 29 12.08 19.86 -0.29
N PRO A 30 10.99 19.09 -0.19
CA PRO A 30 10.97 17.73 -0.69
C PRO A 30 11.32 17.76 -2.17
N SER A 31 12.42 17.12 -2.54
CA SER A 31 12.87 17.08 -3.93
C SER A 31 11.82 16.35 -4.75
N THR A 32 11.10 17.09 -5.58
CA THR A 32 10.10 16.52 -6.49
C THR A 32 10.84 15.65 -7.49
N GLN A 33 10.62 14.34 -7.42
CA GLN A 33 11.20 13.42 -8.39
C GLN A 33 10.22 13.27 -9.55
N HIS A 34 10.74 13.44 -10.77
CA HIS A 34 10.02 13.18 -11.99
C HIS A 34 10.43 11.81 -12.52
N ARG A 35 9.45 10.94 -12.78
CA ARG A 35 9.66 9.64 -13.40
C ARG A 35 9.12 9.66 -14.82
N LEU A 36 9.99 9.44 -15.79
CA LEU A 36 9.58 9.21 -17.18
C LEU A 36 8.72 7.93 -17.25
N LEU A 37 7.55 7.99 -17.88
CA LEU A 37 6.65 6.85 -18.06
C LEU A 37 6.70 6.34 -19.49
N TYR A 38 6.47 7.22 -20.46
CA TYR A 38 6.43 6.89 -21.89
C TYR A 38 7.02 8.05 -22.70
N ARG A 39 7.73 7.72 -23.79
CA ARG A 39 8.22 8.69 -24.78
C ARG A 39 7.93 8.13 -26.17
N GLY A 40 7.21 8.89 -27.00
CA GLY A 40 6.82 8.43 -28.33
C GLY A 40 5.93 9.43 -29.06
N ALA A 41 5.04 8.91 -29.91
CA ALA A 41 4.12 9.71 -30.72
C ALA A 41 2.64 9.33 -30.53
N LEU A 42 1.71 10.14 -31.06
CA LEU A 42 0.33 9.72 -31.33
C LEU A 42 0.15 9.48 -32.83
N SER A 43 -0.40 8.32 -33.20
CA SER A 43 -0.78 8.04 -34.59
C SER A 43 -2.21 8.50 -34.86
N LEU A 44 -2.37 9.41 -35.82
CA LEU A 44 -3.67 9.82 -36.32
C LEU A 44 -4.27 8.72 -37.22
N PRO A 45 -5.56 8.38 -37.09
CA PRO A 45 -6.18 7.25 -37.79
C PRO A 45 -6.20 7.41 -39.31
N ASP A 46 -6.34 8.63 -39.82
CA ASP A 46 -6.65 8.84 -41.24
C ASP A 46 -5.45 9.26 -42.09
N SER A 47 -4.44 9.91 -41.48
CA SER A 47 -3.37 10.59 -42.22
C SER A 47 -2.02 9.86 -42.16
N HIS A 48 -1.92 8.75 -41.43
CA HIS A 48 -0.65 8.10 -41.05
C HIS A 48 0.37 9.06 -40.40
N LEU A 49 -0.08 10.26 -40.04
CA LEU A 49 0.76 11.30 -39.51
C LEU A 49 0.94 11.06 -38.01
N LEU A 50 2.18 11.23 -37.56
CA LEU A 50 2.57 11.03 -36.18
C LEU A 50 2.74 12.40 -35.51
N LEU A 51 2.04 12.59 -34.38
CA LEU A 51 2.30 13.69 -33.46
C LEU A 51 3.41 13.23 -32.50
N ASP A 52 4.66 13.46 -32.88
CA ASP A 52 5.85 12.97 -32.20
C ASP A 52 6.33 13.90 -31.05
N GLY A 53 7.43 13.51 -30.41
CA GLY A 53 8.05 14.31 -29.36
C GLY A 53 7.28 14.38 -28.04
N LEU A 54 6.32 13.48 -27.81
CA LEU A 54 5.53 13.47 -26.58
C LEU A 54 6.23 12.68 -25.49
N THR A 55 6.31 13.28 -24.31
CA THR A 55 6.97 12.71 -23.13
C THR A 55 6.01 12.74 -21.96
N PHE A 56 5.67 11.58 -21.43
CA PHE A 56 4.76 11.41 -20.30
C PHE A 56 5.59 11.15 -19.06
N PHE A 57 5.32 11.90 -18.00
CA PHE A 57 6.04 11.74 -16.73
C PHE A 57 5.08 11.87 -15.55
N ALA A 58 5.40 11.17 -14.47
CA ALA A 58 4.70 11.31 -13.19
C ALA A 58 5.58 12.09 -12.23
N THR A 59 4.96 13.02 -11.51
CA THR A 59 5.60 13.70 -10.38
C THR A 59 5.26 12.92 -9.11
N THR A 60 6.27 12.35 -8.46
CA THR A 60 6.09 11.62 -7.21
C THR A 60 6.74 12.36 -6.05
N SER A 61 5.97 12.58 -4.99
CA SER A 61 6.48 13.06 -3.70
C SER A 61 7.00 11.91 -2.82
N GLN A 62 6.63 10.66 -3.16
CA GLN A 62 7.01 9.46 -2.44
C GLN A 62 8.08 8.67 -3.19
N SER A 63 8.64 7.65 -2.54
CA SER A 63 9.57 6.69 -3.16
C SER A 63 9.04 6.21 -4.53
N PRO A 64 9.87 6.26 -5.58
CA PRO A 64 9.44 6.08 -6.97
C PRO A 64 8.87 4.69 -7.29
N GLU A 65 9.16 3.69 -6.46
CA GLU A 65 8.66 2.32 -6.64
C GLU A 65 7.23 2.15 -6.11
N LYS A 66 6.91 2.74 -4.96
CA LYS A 66 5.58 2.62 -4.34
C LYS A 66 4.54 3.44 -5.09
N ALA A 67 4.95 4.63 -5.55
CA ALA A 67 4.06 5.55 -6.26
C ALA A 67 3.50 4.98 -7.57
N LEU A 68 4.23 4.07 -8.22
CA LEU A 68 3.73 3.41 -9.44
C LEU A 68 2.67 2.37 -9.17
N LEU A 69 2.87 1.53 -8.14
CA LEU A 69 1.94 0.44 -7.83
C LEU A 69 0.57 0.99 -7.40
N GLU A 70 0.56 2.18 -6.82
CA GLU A 70 -0.66 2.89 -6.42
C GLU A 70 -1.32 3.65 -7.58
N ASN A 71 -0.60 3.86 -8.69
CA ASN A 71 -1.06 4.68 -9.82
C ASN A 71 -1.23 3.83 -11.09
N PRO A 72 -2.44 3.31 -11.35
CA PRO A 72 -2.68 2.42 -12.48
C PRO A 72 -2.47 3.09 -13.84
N LEU A 73 -2.64 4.42 -13.93
CA LEU A 73 -2.37 5.18 -15.15
C LEU A 73 -0.88 5.19 -15.47
N ALA A 74 -0.04 5.46 -14.47
CA ALA A 74 1.41 5.48 -14.64
C ALA A 74 1.95 4.09 -15.03
N LEU A 75 1.42 3.03 -14.39
CA LEU A 75 1.76 1.65 -14.73
C LEU A 75 1.35 1.31 -16.17
N ALA A 76 0.14 1.71 -16.59
CA ALA A 76 -0.33 1.49 -17.95
C ALA A 76 0.59 2.19 -18.97
N LEU A 77 0.95 3.45 -18.76
CA LEU A 77 1.86 4.18 -19.64
C LEU A 77 3.27 3.57 -19.66
N GLU A 78 3.80 3.12 -18.52
CA GLU A 78 5.10 2.45 -18.46
C GLU A 78 5.09 1.11 -19.21
N SER A 79 3.96 0.38 -19.19
CA SER A 79 3.79 -0.85 -19.98
C SER A 79 3.75 -0.61 -21.50
N MET A 80 3.48 0.63 -21.93
CA MET A 80 3.52 1.02 -23.34
C MET A 80 4.92 1.33 -23.85
N ARG A 81 5.97 1.29 -22.99
CA ARG A 81 7.35 1.46 -23.44
C ARG A 81 7.72 0.43 -24.51
N GLY A 82 8.50 0.87 -25.50
CA GLY A 82 8.87 0.07 -26.67
C GLY A 82 7.85 0.12 -27.80
N ARG A 83 6.65 0.67 -27.58
CA ARG A 83 5.72 1.01 -28.65
C ARG A 83 6.06 2.39 -29.22
N PRO A 84 6.18 2.55 -30.54
CA PRO A 84 6.60 3.82 -31.15
C PRO A 84 5.52 4.90 -31.07
N SER A 85 4.25 4.51 -31.12
CA SER A 85 3.11 5.42 -31.10
C SER A 85 1.92 4.85 -30.31
N LEU A 86 1.13 5.75 -29.73
CA LEU A 86 -0.18 5.44 -29.16
C LEU A 86 -1.28 5.84 -30.15
N ARG A 87 -2.43 5.20 -30.07
CA ARG A 87 -3.54 5.42 -31.02
C ARG A 87 -4.36 6.65 -30.61
N PHE A 88 -4.42 7.66 -31.48
CA PHE A 88 -5.35 8.77 -31.32
C PHE A 88 -6.77 8.33 -31.66
N LEU A 89 -7.73 8.61 -30.78
CA LEU A 89 -9.14 8.27 -30.99
C LEU A 89 -9.99 9.49 -31.41
N GLY A 90 -9.67 10.68 -30.92
CA GLY A 90 -10.45 11.87 -31.23
C GLY A 90 -10.37 12.96 -30.17
N LEU A 91 -11.10 14.04 -30.41
CA LEU A 91 -11.36 15.09 -29.43
C LEU A 91 -12.63 14.75 -28.65
N VAL A 92 -12.61 15.02 -27.34
CA VAL A 92 -13.73 14.76 -26.43
C VAL A 92 -14.04 15.97 -25.58
N VAL A 93 -15.29 16.12 -25.18
CA VAL A 93 -15.70 17.14 -24.21
C VAL A 93 -15.52 16.57 -22.81
N MET A 94 -14.79 17.28 -21.95
CA MET A 94 -14.39 16.83 -20.63
C MET A 94 -15.59 16.61 -19.68
N LYS A 95 -16.68 17.36 -19.89
CA LYS A 95 -17.93 17.24 -19.09
C LYS A 95 -18.63 15.89 -19.28
N ASP A 96 -18.41 15.23 -20.41
CA ASP A 96 -19.08 13.98 -20.76
C ASP A 96 -18.30 12.76 -20.25
N LEU A 97 -17.17 12.98 -19.56
CA LEU A 97 -16.26 11.92 -19.14
C LEU A 97 -16.10 11.88 -17.64
N TYR A 98 -16.11 10.67 -17.11
CA TYR A 98 -15.66 10.40 -15.75
C TYR A 98 -14.16 10.13 -15.78
N MET A 99 -13.40 11.07 -15.20
CA MET A 99 -11.95 11.02 -15.23
C MET A 99 -11.39 10.79 -13.84
N ASP A 100 -10.41 9.90 -13.78
CA ASP A 100 -9.60 9.69 -12.60
C ASP A 100 -8.32 10.55 -12.72
N TYR A 101 -8.22 11.54 -11.83
CA TYR A 101 -7.11 12.49 -11.73
C TYR A 101 -6.03 12.07 -10.73
N SER A 102 -6.15 10.89 -10.11
CA SER A 102 -5.28 10.43 -9.02
C SER A 102 -3.80 10.23 -9.41
N GLY A 103 -3.47 10.35 -10.70
CA GLY A 103 -2.19 9.92 -11.24
C GLY A 103 -1.06 10.96 -11.36
N ASN A 104 -1.28 12.26 -11.05
CA ASN A 104 -0.28 13.34 -11.20
C ASN A 104 0.63 13.21 -12.44
N THR A 105 0.03 12.80 -13.56
CA THR A 105 0.75 12.50 -14.79
C THR A 105 0.63 13.69 -15.71
N SER A 106 1.77 14.17 -16.19
CA SER A 106 1.87 15.32 -17.08
C SER A 106 2.49 14.91 -18.40
N VAL A 107 2.24 15.71 -19.43
CA VAL A 107 2.82 15.57 -20.76
C VAL A 107 3.71 16.77 -21.03
N ASP A 108 4.89 16.51 -21.56
CA ASP A 108 5.77 17.52 -22.15
C ASP A 108 5.90 17.26 -23.65
N ILE A 109 5.98 18.35 -24.42
CA ILE A 109 6.14 18.31 -25.87
C ILE A 109 7.53 18.82 -26.20
N HIS A 110 8.34 17.98 -26.84
CA HIS A 110 9.69 18.35 -27.23
C HIS A 110 9.71 19.63 -28.09
N PRO A 111 10.62 20.59 -27.84
CA PRO A 111 10.62 21.90 -28.51
C PRO A 111 10.78 21.84 -30.03
N GLN A 112 11.35 20.75 -30.56
CA GLN A 112 11.52 20.54 -32.00
C GLN A 112 10.33 19.84 -32.67
N ALA A 113 9.36 19.33 -31.90
CA ALA A 113 8.17 18.66 -32.42
C ALA A 113 7.08 19.68 -32.79
N LEU A 114 7.38 20.52 -33.80
CA LEU A 114 6.56 21.67 -34.19
C LEU A 114 5.11 21.28 -34.50
N LEU A 115 4.91 20.12 -35.13
CA LEU A 115 3.58 19.66 -35.50
C LEU A 115 2.72 19.31 -34.28
N SER A 116 3.31 18.64 -33.28
CA SER A 116 2.66 18.36 -32.01
C SER A 116 2.35 19.65 -31.25
N GLN A 117 3.30 20.60 -31.22
CA GLN A 117 3.07 21.90 -30.59
C GLN A 117 1.89 22.64 -31.21
N VAL A 118 1.92 22.86 -32.54
CA VAL A 118 0.86 23.56 -33.26
C VAL A 118 -0.48 22.83 -33.11
N TYR A 119 -0.49 21.50 -33.13
CA TYR A 119 -1.71 20.73 -32.90
C TYR A 119 -2.29 21.00 -31.50
N PHE A 120 -1.50 20.85 -30.44
CA PHE A 120 -1.98 21.03 -29.07
C PHE A 120 -2.27 22.50 -28.73
N GLU A 121 -1.53 23.46 -29.28
CA GLU A 121 -1.84 24.89 -29.20
C GLU A 121 -3.19 25.19 -29.86
N ASN A 122 -3.43 24.65 -31.06
CA ASN A 122 -4.72 24.84 -31.73
C ASN A 122 -5.87 24.20 -30.93
N VAL A 123 -5.66 23.03 -30.34
CA VAL A 123 -6.69 22.35 -29.56
C VAL A 123 -6.98 23.06 -28.24
N PHE A 124 -5.95 23.55 -27.53
CA PHE A 124 -6.09 24.04 -26.16
C PHE A 124 -6.00 25.56 -25.97
N CYS A 125 -5.39 26.31 -26.88
CA CYS A 125 -5.16 27.76 -26.74
C CYS A 125 -6.15 28.62 -27.55
N LEU A 126 -6.82 28.07 -28.57
CA LEU A 126 -7.77 28.86 -29.39
C LEU A 126 -8.99 29.35 -28.63
N LYS A 127 -9.38 28.69 -27.53
CA LYS A 127 -10.48 29.13 -26.67
C LYS A 127 -10.00 29.17 -25.21
N PRO A 128 -10.30 30.25 -24.46
CA PRO A 128 -9.77 30.45 -23.11
C PRO A 128 -10.29 29.44 -22.07
N GLN A 129 -11.26 28.60 -22.44
CA GLN A 129 -11.85 27.54 -21.62
C GLN A 129 -11.94 26.25 -22.43
N SER A 130 -10.80 25.66 -22.75
CA SER A 130 -10.76 24.41 -23.48
C SER A 130 -11.28 23.26 -22.61
N GLU A 131 -12.61 23.09 -22.58
CA GLU A 131 -13.31 21.92 -22.04
C GLU A 131 -13.12 20.68 -22.93
N ARG A 132 -12.07 20.68 -23.76
CA ARG A 132 -11.76 19.64 -24.72
C ARG A 132 -10.55 18.85 -24.25
N GLY A 133 -10.57 17.56 -24.50
CA GLY A 133 -9.45 16.66 -24.29
C GLY A 133 -9.12 15.89 -25.57
N VAL A 134 -7.89 15.40 -25.65
CA VAL A 134 -7.42 14.49 -26.69
C VAL A 134 -7.50 13.07 -26.15
N LYS A 135 -8.42 12.27 -26.70
CA LYS A 135 -8.66 10.89 -26.29
C LYS A 135 -7.68 9.95 -27.00
N VAL A 136 -7.00 9.12 -26.21
CA VAL A 136 -5.95 8.20 -26.67
C VAL A 136 -6.23 6.81 -26.12
N ALA A 137 -6.05 5.78 -26.96
CA ALA A 137 -6.14 4.38 -26.54
C ALA A 137 -4.76 3.85 -26.11
N LEU A 138 -4.73 3.18 -24.96
CA LEU A 138 -3.62 2.39 -24.47
C LEU A 138 -3.89 0.91 -24.76
N GLY A 139 -3.54 0.47 -25.96
CA GLY A 139 -3.72 -0.90 -26.43
C GLY A 139 -3.82 -1.00 -27.94
N ASP A 140 -3.79 -2.22 -28.46
CA ASP A 140 -3.95 -2.50 -29.90
C ASP A 140 -5.41 -2.75 -30.29
N THR A 141 -6.22 -3.23 -29.36
CA THR A 141 -7.60 -3.61 -29.60
C THR A 141 -8.53 -2.40 -29.47
N ASP A 142 -9.63 -2.42 -30.23
CA ASP A 142 -10.73 -1.45 -30.12
C ASP A 142 -11.84 -1.92 -29.17
N GLY A 143 -11.51 -2.87 -28.29
CA GLY A 143 -12.46 -3.48 -27.37
C GLY A 143 -12.78 -2.59 -26.16
N PRO A 144 -13.89 -2.90 -25.46
CA PRO A 144 -14.26 -2.22 -24.21
C PRO A 144 -13.22 -2.38 -23.09
N GLU A 145 -12.37 -3.40 -23.17
CA GLU A 145 -11.24 -3.62 -22.27
C GLU A 145 -10.06 -2.67 -22.50
N THR A 146 -10.02 -1.97 -23.62
CA THR A 146 -8.92 -1.06 -23.94
C THR A 146 -8.92 0.13 -23.01
N THR A 147 -7.82 0.31 -22.29
CA THR A 147 -7.68 1.43 -21.37
C THR A 147 -7.57 2.71 -22.18
N GLN A 148 -8.45 3.67 -21.90
CA GLN A 148 -8.46 4.96 -22.59
C GLN A 148 -8.00 6.06 -21.62
N ILE A 149 -7.22 6.98 -22.15
CA ILE A 149 -6.75 8.15 -21.43
C ILE A 149 -7.16 9.41 -22.18
N VAL A 150 -7.15 10.53 -21.49
CA VAL A 150 -7.36 11.85 -22.07
C VAL A 150 -6.23 12.76 -21.67
N ILE A 151 -5.61 13.37 -22.67
CA ILE A 151 -4.67 14.48 -22.49
C ILE A 151 -5.49 15.77 -22.50
N TYR A 152 -5.34 16.60 -21.48
CA TYR A 152 -6.08 17.85 -21.33
C TYR A 152 -5.17 18.96 -20.82
N ALA A 153 -5.55 20.20 -21.09
CA ALA A 153 -4.85 21.37 -20.59
C ALA A 153 -5.36 21.73 -19.19
N ARG A 154 -4.45 21.87 -18.24
CA ARG A 154 -4.69 22.51 -16.94
C ARG A 154 -4.04 23.89 -16.94
N ARG A 155 -4.77 24.88 -16.44
CA ARG A 155 -4.29 26.26 -16.36
C ARG A 155 -3.79 26.56 -14.95
N ASP A 156 -2.49 26.75 -14.82
CA ASP A 156 -1.81 27.10 -13.58
C ASP A 156 -1.38 28.57 -13.69
N GLY A 157 -2.35 29.49 -13.46
CA GLY A 157 -2.18 30.93 -13.63
C GLY A 157 -2.12 31.37 -15.11
N HIS A 158 -0.96 31.88 -15.54
CA HIS A 158 -0.70 32.26 -16.93
C HIS A 158 -0.11 31.12 -17.78
N ALA A 159 0.36 30.05 -17.14
CA ALA A 159 0.91 28.89 -17.82
C ALA A 159 -0.18 27.83 -18.06
N ILE A 160 -0.05 27.11 -19.17
CA ILE A 160 -0.84 25.93 -19.47
C ILE A 160 0.08 24.72 -19.32
N SER A 161 -0.32 23.77 -18.47
CA SER A 161 0.34 22.49 -18.31
C SER A 161 -0.53 21.40 -18.94
N LEU A 162 0.09 20.43 -19.63
CA LEU A 162 -0.64 19.29 -20.16
C LEU A 162 -0.67 18.18 -19.12
N CYS A 163 -1.87 17.71 -18.81
CA CYS A 163 -2.12 16.65 -17.84
C CYS A 163 -2.78 15.45 -18.52
N VAL A 164 -2.66 14.29 -17.87
CA VAL A 164 -3.28 13.04 -18.34
C VAL A 164 -4.20 12.50 -17.26
N GLY A 165 -5.43 12.20 -17.65
CA GLY A 165 -6.38 11.49 -16.81
C GLY A 165 -6.79 10.17 -17.44
N ARG A 166 -7.07 9.17 -16.62
CA ARG A 166 -7.64 7.90 -17.08
C ARG A 166 -9.15 8.07 -17.22
N ILE A 167 -9.71 7.61 -18.33
CA ILE A 167 -11.16 7.53 -18.49
C ILE A 167 -11.64 6.34 -17.65
N SER A 168 -12.44 6.61 -16.63
CA SER A 168 -13.16 5.58 -15.90
C SER A 168 -14.48 5.31 -16.61
N THR A 169 -14.88 4.03 -16.64
CA THR A 169 -16.31 3.73 -16.79
C THR A 169 -17.03 4.45 -15.64
N ALA A 170 -18.21 5.03 -15.91
CA ALA A 170 -18.93 5.88 -14.97
C ALA A 170 -18.86 5.32 -13.53
N PRO A 171 -18.73 6.18 -12.50
CA PRO A 171 -18.66 5.72 -11.12
C PRO A 171 -19.79 4.72 -10.91
N PRO A 172 -19.52 3.57 -10.26
CA PRO A 172 -20.55 2.58 -10.02
C PRO A 172 -21.74 3.34 -9.47
N PRO A 173 -22.95 3.18 -10.07
CA PRO A 173 -24.11 3.95 -9.68
C PRO A 173 -24.19 3.88 -8.15
N PRO A 174 -24.40 5.03 -7.46
CA PRO A 174 -24.35 5.10 -6.01
C PRO A 174 -25.14 3.90 -5.51
N SER A 175 -24.47 3.00 -4.78
CA SER A 175 -25.04 1.69 -4.50
C SER A 175 -26.36 1.94 -3.78
N VAL A 176 -27.46 1.90 -4.54
CA VAL A 176 -28.79 1.99 -3.98
C VAL A 176 -28.79 0.86 -2.97
N PRO A 177 -28.94 1.15 -1.67
CA PRO A 177 -28.88 0.13 -0.64
C PRO A 177 -29.81 -0.96 -1.11
N ARG A 178 -29.21 -2.12 -1.45
CA ARG A 178 -29.97 -3.20 -2.06
C ARG A 178 -31.04 -3.52 -1.05
N LEU A 179 -32.30 -3.32 -1.43
CA LEU A 179 -33.41 -3.78 -0.61
C LEU A 179 -33.12 -5.25 -0.31
N PRO A 180 -33.15 -5.67 0.96
CA PRO A 180 -32.84 -7.03 1.33
C PRO A 180 -33.70 -7.93 0.47
N ARG A 181 -33.04 -8.80 -0.31
CA ARG A 181 -33.78 -9.74 -1.14
C ARG A 181 -34.58 -10.63 -0.19
N PRO A 182 -35.84 -10.98 -0.52
CA PRO A 182 -36.67 -11.85 0.34
C PRO A 182 -35.97 -13.17 0.72
N ASP A 183 -35.00 -13.61 -0.09
CA ASP A 183 -34.22 -14.83 0.10
C ASP A 183 -32.83 -14.61 0.72
N ASP A 184 -32.43 -13.36 0.99
CA ASP A 184 -31.19 -13.10 1.71
C ASP A 184 -31.42 -13.45 3.18
N PRO A 185 -30.72 -14.46 3.74
CA PRO A 185 -30.95 -14.89 5.11
C PRO A 185 -30.77 -13.68 6.03
N ILE A 186 -31.88 -13.24 6.64
CA ILE A 186 -31.88 -12.16 7.62
C ILE A 186 -30.72 -12.44 8.58
N PRO A 187 -29.75 -11.52 8.72
CA PRO A 187 -28.62 -11.72 9.60
C PRO A 187 -29.18 -12.09 10.95
N ARG A 188 -29.00 -13.35 11.35
CA ARG A 188 -29.55 -13.89 12.59
C ARG A 188 -28.95 -13.07 13.71
N VAL A 189 -29.77 -12.16 14.25
CA VAL A 189 -29.39 -11.32 15.39
C VAL A 189 -28.94 -12.29 16.48
N PRO A 190 -27.66 -12.26 16.90
CA PRO A 190 -27.22 -13.12 17.99
C PRO A 190 -28.08 -12.78 19.19
N PRO A 191 -28.64 -13.78 19.90
CA PRO A 191 -29.55 -13.54 21.00
C PRO A 191 -28.85 -12.66 22.04
N LEU A 192 -29.38 -11.44 22.20
CA LEU A 192 -29.02 -10.51 23.26
C LEU A 192 -29.38 -11.16 24.59
N HIS A 193 -28.47 -11.99 25.10
CA HIS A 193 -28.54 -12.48 26.46
C HIS A 193 -28.26 -11.31 27.38
N LEU A 194 -29.36 -10.68 27.77
CA LEU A 194 -29.58 -9.79 28.89
C LEU A 194 -29.08 -10.48 30.18
N GLY A 195 -27.77 -10.55 30.36
CA GLY A 195 -27.10 -11.05 31.56
C GLY A 195 -27.06 -10.02 32.67
N LYS A 196 -28.23 -9.57 33.13
CA LYS A 196 -28.37 -9.00 34.47
C LYS A 196 -28.43 -10.17 35.46
N HIS A 197 -27.33 -10.46 36.15
CA HIS A 197 -27.43 -11.03 37.48
C HIS A 197 -26.36 -10.44 38.42
N PRO A 198 -26.76 -9.92 39.59
CA PRO A 198 -25.84 -9.45 40.60
C PRO A 198 -25.38 -10.60 41.50
N ARG A 199 -24.10 -10.55 41.87
CA ARG A 199 -23.47 -10.94 43.15
C ARG A 199 -23.60 -12.39 43.71
N VAL A 200 -22.48 -12.79 44.31
CA VAL A 200 -22.27 -13.78 45.39
C VAL A 200 -22.29 -15.27 45.01
N ARG A 201 -21.11 -15.91 45.00
CA ARG A 201 -20.67 -16.85 46.06
C ARG A 201 -19.33 -17.49 45.70
N GLU A 202 -18.35 -17.24 46.57
CA GLU A 202 -17.17 -18.08 46.74
C GLU A 202 -17.59 -19.53 46.99
N LEU A 203 -16.98 -20.47 46.28
CA LEU A 203 -16.97 -21.88 46.67
C LEU A 203 -15.58 -22.47 46.41
N LYS A 204 -14.84 -22.50 47.52
CA LYS A 204 -13.60 -23.22 47.77
C LYS A 204 -13.90 -24.72 47.89
N ARG A 205 -13.21 -25.57 47.13
CA ARG A 205 -12.99 -27.02 47.37
C ARG A 205 -11.93 -27.46 46.34
N ALA A 206 -10.66 -27.72 46.66
CA ALA A 206 -10.08 -28.74 47.55
C ALA A 206 -10.59 -30.16 47.26
N HIS A 207 -9.75 -30.95 46.58
CA HIS A 207 -9.37 -32.37 46.80
C HIS A 207 -8.98 -33.03 45.45
N THR A 208 -7.68 -33.33 45.24
CA THR A 208 -7.00 -34.63 45.42
C THR A 208 -7.43 -35.75 44.47
N SER A 209 -6.40 -36.43 43.95
CA SER A 209 -6.28 -37.88 43.85
C SER A 209 -6.52 -38.54 42.48
N VAL A 210 -5.40 -39.08 41.97
CA VAL A 210 -5.22 -40.47 41.55
C VAL A 210 -5.64 -40.90 40.13
N GLU A 211 -4.63 -41.53 39.53
CA GLU A 211 -4.54 -42.41 38.38
C GLU A 211 -5.82 -43.11 37.93
N LEU A 212 -6.00 -43.21 36.61
CA LEU A 212 -6.67 -44.36 36.00
C LEU A 212 -6.08 -44.67 34.63
N GLY A 213 -5.25 -45.71 34.60
CA GLY A 213 -5.06 -46.53 33.42
C GLY A 213 -6.12 -47.62 33.32
N SER A 214 -6.62 -47.86 32.11
CA SER A 214 -7.18 -49.14 31.60
C SER A 214 -7.65 -48.86 30.15
N LYS A 215 -6.94 -49.29 29.12
CA LYS A 215 -6.99 -50.62 28.47
C LYS A 215 -8.40 -51.15 28.17
N GLY A 216 -8.71 -51.19 26.87
CA GLY A 216 -9.34 -52.35 26.23
C GLY A 216 -10.85 -52.28 26.01
N GLY A 217 -11.26 -52.01 24.77
CA GLY A 217 -12.64 -52.21 24.31
C GLY A 217 -12.68 -52.39 22.80
N LYS A 218 -13.15 -53.57 22.37
CA LYS A 218 -13.17 -54.06 20.98
C LYS A 218 -14.30 -53.42 20.15
N ARG A 219 -13.99 -53.23 18.86
CA ARG A 219 -14.85 -53.39 17.66
C ARG A 219 -16.38 -53.32 17.85
N GLN A 220 -17.01 -52.40 17.14
CA GLN A 220 -18.21 -52.70 16.35
C GLN A 220 -18.17 -51.98 15.00
N LYS A 221 -18.70 -52.67 13.99
CA LYS A 221 -18.63 -52.40 12.56
C LYS A 221 -20.08 -52.12 12.11
N ILE A 222 -20.35 -50.94 11.56
CA ILE A 222 -21.60 -50.55 10.87
C ILE A 222 -21.09 -49.65 9.72
N LEU A 223 -20.88 -50.15 8.50
CA LEU A 223 -21.82 -50.31 7.37
C LEU A 223 -22.58 -49.01 6.99
N ASP A 224 -22.14 -48.48 5.84
CA ASP A 224 -22.85 -47.79 4.77
C ASP A 224 -23.57 -46.45 5.02
N ALA A 225 -23.07 -45.39 4.37
CA ALA A 225 -23.81 -44.74 3.27
C ALA A 225 -22.90 -43.77 2.50
N ASP A 226 -22.99 -43.88 1.18
CA ASP A 226 -22.26 -43.15 0.15
C ASP A 226 -22.54 -41.64 0.11
N THR A 227 -21.47 -40.82 0.06
CA THR A 227 -21.43 -39.60 -0.78
C THR A 227 -20.00 -39.35 -1.25
N THR A 228 -19.58 -40.04 -2.31
CA THR A 228 -18.31 -39.83 -2.99
C THR A 228 -18.39 -38.58 -3.89
N PHE A 229 -17.68 -37.52 -3.53
CA PHE A 229 -17.45 -36.36 -4.39
C PHE A 229 -16.29 -36.68 -5.36
N LYS A 230 -16.59 -36.92 -6.64
CA LYS A 230 -15.59 -37.21 -7.68
C LYS A 230 -14.95 -35.92 -8.19
N VAL A 231 -13.67 -35.71 -7.86
CA VAL A 231 -12.80 -34.72 -8.51
C VAL A 231 -12.22 -35.34 -9.79
N PRO A 232 -12.37 -34.72 -10.98
CA PRO A 232 -11.78 -35.24 -12.22
C PRO A 232 -10.24 -35.23 -12.17
N THR A 233 -9.64 -36.42 -12.31
CA THR A 233 -8.20 -36.63 -12.35
C THR A 233 -7.64 -36.22 -13.72
N ILE A 234 -6.74 -35.24 -13.74
CA ILE A 234 -6.03 -34.81 -14.96
C ILE A 234 -4.90 -35.80 -15.23
N LEU A 235 -4.86 -36.30 -16.46
CA LEU A 235 -3.90 -37.25 -17.01
C LEU A 235 -2.44 -36.80 -16.81
N SER A 236 -1.68 -37.51 -15.98
CA SER A 236 -0.22 -37.42 -15.95
C SER A 236 0.37 -38.43 -16.93
N ARG A 237 1.04 -37.87 -17.95
CA ARG A 237 1.74 -38.56 -19.03
C ARG A 237 3.05 -39.16 -18.48
N GLY A 238 3.25 -40.45 -18.71
CA GLY A 238 4.29 -41.24 -18.06
C GLY A 238 5.69 -41.16 -18.64
N SER A 239 6.64 -41.61 -17.83
CA SER A 239 7.88 -42.33 -18.17
C SER A 239 8.33 -42.98 -16.85
N GLY A 240 8.48 -44.29 -16.74
CA GLY A 240 9.57 -45.07 -17.32
C GLY A 240 10.44 -45.61 -16.18
N VAL A 241 10.14 -46.82 -15.72
CA VAL A 241 10.93 -47.64 -14.76
C VAL A 241 12.13 -48.26 -15.51
N PRO A 242 13.30 -48.49 -14.87
CA PRO A 242 13.59 -49.85 -14.39
C PRO A 242 14.21 -49.95 -12.99
N GLN A 243 13.97 -51.13 -12.43
CA GLN A 243 14.34 -51.67 -11.11
C GLN A 243 15.86 -51.75 -10.84
N ALA A 244 16.23 -51.71 -9.55
CA ALA A 244 17.17 -52.67 -8.96
C ALA A 244 17.01 -52.76 -7.43
N LYS A 245 17.28 -53.96 -6.90
CA LYS A 245 17.02 -54.49 -5.55
C LYS A 245 18.18 -54.22 -4.57
N ALA A 246 17.86 -53.99 -3.28
CA ALA A 246 18.59 -54.48 -2.08
C ALA A 246 17.84 -53.95 -0.82
N LYS A 247 17.10 -54.74 -0.04
CA LYS A 247 17.51 -55.69 1.02
C LYS A 247 18.40 -55.06 2.11
N GLY A 248 17.77 -54.57 3.18
CA GLY A 248 18.42 -54.17 4.43
C GLY A 248 17.39 -54.03 5.55
N LYS A 249 17.63 -54.71 6.66
CA LYS A 249 16.69 -55.02 7.75
C LYS A 249 17.27 -54.41 9.02
N THR A 250 16.61 -53.42 9.63
CA THR A 250 16.86 -53.06 11.04
C THR A 250 15.66 -52.33 11.63
N LYS A 251 15.54 -52.51 12.94
CA LYS A 251 14.37 -52.38 13.80
C LYS A 251 14.80 -51.48 14.94
N GLU A 252 14.16 -50.34 15.13
CA GLU A 252 14.19 -49.50 16.35
C GLU A 252 13.07 -48.46 16.18
N LYS A 253 11.93 -48.64 16.87
CA LYS A 253 11.57 -48.10 18.19
C LYS A 253 11.54 -46.57 18.17
N GLY A 254 10.32 -46.03 18.25
CA GLY A 254 9.98 -44.65 17.92
C GLY A 254 10.12 -43.64 19.04
N ASP A 255 9.94 -42.39 18.64
CA ASP A 255 9.45 -41.28 19.44
C ASP A 255 8.55 -40.42 18.53
N GLU A 256 7.31 -40.20 18.97
CA GLU A 256 6.30 -39.40 18.27
C GLU A 256 6.61 -37.91 18.47
N ALA A 257 6.98 -37.22 17.39
CA ALA A 257 6.98 -35.76 17.32
C ALA A 257 5.77 -35.31 16.50
N HIS A 258 4.97 -34.43 17.11
CA HIS A 258 3.86 -33.71 16.49
C HIS A 258 4.28 -33.05 15.16
N GLU A 259 3.43 -33.18 14.14
CA GLU A 259 3.58 -32.55 12.83
C GLU A 259 3.63 -31.02 12.94
N ASP A 260 4.80 -30.46 12.64
CA ASP A 260 4.99 -29.04 12.34
C ASP A 260 4.76 -28.83 10.83
N VAL A 261 3.69 -28.11 10.49
CA VAL A 261 3.14 -27.94 9.13
C VAL A 261 3.99 -26.99 8.26
N PHE A 262 5.09 -26.43 8.78
CA PHE A 262 6.04 -25.66 7.98
C PHE A 262 7.40 -26.36 7.95
N GLY A 263 7.58 -27.22 6.94
CA GLY A 263 8.79 -28.00 6.69
C GLY A 263 10.08 -27.18 6.72
N ILE A 264 10.92 -27.48 7.72
CA ILE A 264 12.33 -27.11 7.75
C ILE A 264 13.08 -28.11 6.87
N LEU A 265 13.40 -27.70 5.63
CA LEU A 265 14.34 -28.42 4.77
C LEU A 265 15.78 -28.23 5.26
N ASN A 266 16.20 -29.07 6.21
CA ASN A 266 17.62 -29.32 6.47
C ASN A 266 18.05 -30.59 5.73
N ALA A 267 18.50 -30.42 4.48
CA ALA A 267 19.20 -31.45 3.73
C ALA A 267 20.69 -31.10 3.66
N GLN A 268 21.49 -31.70 4.54
CA GLN A 268 22.93 -31.84 4.31
C GLN A 268 23.15 -32.96 3.29
N THR A 269 23.42 -32.60 2.04
CA THR A 269 24.07 -33.50 1.08
C THR A 269 25.45 -32.96 0.74
N LYS A 270 26.48 -33.73 1.12
CA LYS A 270 27.86 -33.61 0.64
C LYS A 270 27.86 -33.71 -0.88
N GLY A 271 28.00 -32.58 -1.57
CA GLY A 271 28.13 -32.49 -3.01
C GLY A 271 29.09 -31.37 -3.38
N LYS A 272 30.29 -31.75 -3.81
CA LYS A 272 31.36 -30.85 -4.27
C LYS A 272 30.92 -30.21 -5.59
N ARG A 273 30.36 -28.99 -5.57
CA ARG A 273 30.13 -28.20 -6.78
C ARG A 273 30.18 -26.70 -6.53
N LYS A 274 31.20 -26.09 -7.15
CA LYS A 274 31.32 -24.74 -7.72
C LYS A 274 30.66 -23.58 -6.95
N GLN A 275 31.52 -22.75 -6.35
CA GLN A 275 31.28 -21.40 -5.85
C GLN A 275 30.25 -20.63 -6.68
N THR A 276 29.17 -20.22 -6.01
CA THR A 276 28.36 -19.05 -6.37
C THR A 276 28.08 -18.36 -5.05
N GLU A 277 28.46 -17.10 -4.96
CA GLU A 277 28.48 -16.26 -3.75
C GLU A 277 27.08 -16.16 -3.12
N LYS A 278 26.78 -17.05 -2.17
CA LYS A 278 25.75 -16.82 -1.17
C LYS A 278 26.43 -16.09 -0.02
N SER A 279 26.31 -14.76 -0.01
CA SER A 279 26.56 -13.95 1.18
C SER A 279 25.52 -14.32 2.24
N SER A 280 25.84 -15.33 3.05
CA SER A 280 25.14 -15.56 4.32
C SER A 280 25.43 -14.35 5.20
N LEU A 281 24.58 -13.32 5.11
CA LEU A 281 24.57 -12.21 6.04
C LEU A 281 24.47 -12.80 7.45
N GLN A 282 25.57 -12.73 8.20
CA GLN A 282 25.55 -13.05 9.62
C GLN A 282 24.58 -12.06 10.26
N ILE A 283 23.46 -12.58 10.74
CA ILE A 283 22.45 -11.80 11.46
C ILE A 283 22.94 -11.69 12.88
N ASP A 284 23.32 -10.49 13.32
CA ASP A 284 23.67 -10.24 14.71
C ASP A 284 22.39 -10.31 15.57
N PRO A 285 22.24 -11.33 16.44
CA PRO A 285 21.00 -11.53 17.20
C PRO A 285 20.75 -10.38 18.19
N GLU A 286 21.80 -9.66 18.58
CA GLU A 286 21.74 -8.53 19.51
C GLU A 286 21.03 -7.32 18.88
N ILE A 287 21.32 -7.02 17.60
CA ILE A 287 20.65 -5.95 16.85
C ILE A 287 19.15 -6.25 16.70
N GLU A 288 18.80 -7.49 16.38
CA GLU A 288 17.40 -7.90 16.24
C GLU A 288 16.63 -7.77 17.56
N GLN A 289 17.24 -8.16 18.68
CA GLN A 289 16.63 -8.03 20.01
C GLN A 289 16.46 -6.57 20.43
N GLY A 290 17.47 -5.72 20.24
CA GLY A 290 17.40 -4.28 20.54
C GLY A 290 16.28 -3.58 19.76
N ASN A 291 16.17 -3.88 18.47
CA ASN A 291 15.11 -3.35 17.62
C ASN A 291 13.71 -3.79 18.05
N LYS A 292 13.54 -5.07 18.44
CA LYS A 292 12.26 -5.58 18.95
C LYS A 292 11.85 -4.92 20.27
N LEU A 293 12.81 -4.65 21.15
CA LEU A 293 12.57 -3.92 22.40
C LEU A 293 12.13 -2.48 22.13
N LEU A 294 12.76 -1.79 21.18
CA LEU A 294 12.38 -0.43 20.78
C LEU A 294 10.92 -0.37 20.29
N VAL A 295 10.54 -1.26 19.36
CA VAL A 295 9.15 -1.34 18.86
C VAL A 295 8.16 -1.59 20.01
N LYS A 296 8.49 -2.51 20.92
CA LYS A 296 7.65 -2.82 22.08
C LYS A 296 7.50 -1.63 23.02
N GLN A 297 8.60 -0.94 23.33
CA GLN A 297 8.63 0.23 24.22
C GLN A 297 7.77 1.37 23.66
N MET A 298 7.96 1.71 22.39
CA MET A 298 7.17 2.75 21.71
C MET A 298 5.68 2.39 21.68
N THR A 299 5.35 1.12 21.39
CA THR A 299 3.95 0.67 21.38
C THR A 299 3.29 0.80 22.76
N VAL A 300 3.98 0.39 23.83
CA VAL A 300 3.48 0.53 25.20
C VAL A 300 3.34 2.01 25.58
N GLN A 301 4.28 2.85 25.17
CA GLN A 301 4.24 4.30 25.42
C GLN A 301 2.99 4.92 24.78
N TYR A 302 2.73 4.68 23.49
CA TYR A 302 1.57 5.23 22.79
C TYR A 302 0.23 4.72 23.31
N LEU A 303 0.13 3.44 23.66
CA LEU A 303 -1.11 2.91 24.25
C LEU A 303 -1.35 3.50 25.64
N THR A 304 -0.31 3.71 26.44
CA THR A 304 -0.46 4.21 27.82
C THR A 304 -0.69 5.72 27.88
N LEU A 305 -0.01 6.50 27.05
CA LEU A 305 -0.09 7.97 27.05
C LEU A 305 -1.16 8.52 26.10
N GLY A 306 -1.61 7.72 25.13
CA GLY A 306 -2.46 8.19 24.05
C GLY A 306 -1.67 8.87 22.93
N LEU A 307 -2.36 9.18 21.82
CA LEU A 307 -1.77 9.95 20.73
C LEU A 307 -2.02 11.44 20.99
N PRO A 308 -0.96 12.29 20.98
CA PRO A 308 -1.17 13.72 21.05
C PRO A 308 -1.97 14.19 19.83
N ALA A 309 -2.84 15.17 20.03
CA ALA A 309 -3.55 15.80 18.93
C ALA A 309 -2.54 16.35 17.91
N PRO A 310 -2.74 16.14 16.60
CA PRO A 310 -1.88 16.74 15.60
C PRO A 310 -1.93 18.28 15.75
N PRO A 311 -0.80 18.97 15.51
CA PRO A 311 -0.79 20.43 15.54
C PRO A 311 -1.79 20.99 14.53
N PRO A 312 -2.52 22.06 14.88
CA PRO A 312 -3.47 22.69 13.96
C PRO A 312 -2.74 23.15 12.70
N GLY A 313 -3.21 22.69 11.53
CA GLY A 313 -2.63 23.04 10.22
C GLY A 313 -1.74 21.98 9.57
N SER A 314 -1.61 20.79 10.16
CA SER A 314 -0.97 19.64 9.51
C SER A 314 -1.83 19.13 8.33
N PRO A 315 -1.38 19.26 7.05
CA PRO A 315 -2.15 18.80 5.88
C PRO A 315 -2.20 17.27 5.74
N LEU A 316 -1.48 16.55 6.61
CA LEU A 316 -1.47 15.10 6.66
C LEU A 316 -2.47 14.63 7.73
N ILE A 317 -3.69 14.30 7.28
CA ILE A 317 -4.70 13.51 8.00
C ILE A 317 -5.61 14.33 8.95
N ASP A 318 -6.56 15.03 8.36
CA ASP A 318 -7.73 15.65 9.02
C ASP A 318 -8.79 14.63 9.52
N ALA A 319 -8.53 13.31 9.46
CA ALA A 319 -9.58 12.30 9.64
C ALA A 319 -9.54 11.50 10.95
N CYS A 320 -8.49 11.59 11.77
CA CYS A 320 -8.48 10.88 13.06
C CYS A 320 -8.05 11.80 14.18
N GLY A 321 -9.03 12.14 15.02
CA GLY A 321 -8.81 12.88 16.25
C GLY A 321 -7.88 12.15 17.23
N ALA A 322 -7.54 12.85 18.31
CA ALA A 322 -6.74 12.31 19.40
C ALA A 322 -7.28 10.94 19.85
N CYS A 323 -6.40 9.93 19.90
CA CYS A 323 -6.76 8.63 20.44
C CYS A 323 -6.59 8.65 21.96
N PRO A 324 -7.65 8.36 22.74
CA PRO A 324 -7.55 8.34 24.19
C PRO A 324 -6.57 7.25 24.68
N PRO A 325 -5.93 7.43 25.83
CA PRO A 325 -5.04 6.43 26.40
C PRO A 325 -5.82 5.15 26.75
N ILE A 326 -5.26 4.00 26.39
CA ILE A 326 -5.81 2.67 26.70
C ILE A 326 -5.02 2.12 27.90
N PRO A 327 -5.61 2.11 29.12
CA PRO A 327 -4.90 1.63 30.29
C PRO A 327 -4.64 0.12 30.19
N LYS A 328 -3.59 -0.36 30.87
CA LYS A 328 -3.25 -1.80 30.93
C LYS A 328 -4.37 -2.68 31.52
N THR A 329 -5.34 -2.08 32.20
CA THR A 329 -6.53 -2.74 32.75
C THR A 329 -7.62 -3.00 31.72
N HIS A 330 -7.52 -2.42 30.51
CA HIS A 330 -8.49 -2.62 29.45
C HIS A 330 -8.45 -4.08 28.96
N PRO A 331 -9.59 -4.77 28.80
CA PRO A 331 -9.63 -6.19 28.42
C PRO A 331 -8.94 -6.45 27.07
N GLU A 332 -9.02 -5.50 26.14
CA GLU A 332 -8.42 -5.61 24.80
C GLU A 332 -6.96 -5.11 24.74
N TYR A 333 -6.40 -4.60 25.85
CA TYR A 333 -5.05 -4.01 25.85
C TYR A 333 -4.01 -4.98 25.28
N LYS A 334 -4.06 -6.25 25.72
CA LYS A 334 -3.10 -7.28 25.31
C LYS A 334 -3.23 -7.62 23.82
N ASP A 335 -4.46 -7.63 23.30
CA ASP A 335 -4.74 -7.98 21.90
C ASP A 335 -4.31 -6.84 20.97
N ILE A 336 -4.68 -5.60 21.30
CA ILE A 336 -4.29 -4.39 20.57
C ILE A 336 -2.76 -4.24 20.55
N LEU A 337 -2.10 -4.39 21.71
CA LEU A 337 -0.64 -4.41 21.80
C LEU A 337 -0.03 -5.48 20.89
N GLY A 338 -0.62 -6.68 20.87
CA GLY A 338 -0.18 -7.79 20.03
C GLY A 338 -0.30 -7.50 18.53
N TRP A 339 -1.42 -6.93 18.08
CA TRP A 339 -1.64 -6.57 16.69
C TRP A 339 -0.72 -5.46 16.22
N ILE A 340 -0.54 -4.40 17.02
CA ILE A 340 0.38 -3.30 16.68
C ILE A 340 1.82 -3.82 16.60
N TYR A 341 2.27 -4.55 17.63
CA TYR A 341 3.63 -5.08 17.67
C TYR A 341 3.95 -5.98 16.47
N ARG A 342 3.03 -6.90 16.12
CA ARG A 342 3.19 -7.79 14.96
C ARG A 342 3.16 -7.02 13.63
N GLY A 343 2.24 -6.06 13.50
CA GLY A 343 2.12 -5.22 12.31
C GLY A 343 3.40 -4.41 12.02
N VAL A 344 3.90 -3.70 13.04
CA VAL A 344 5.13 -2.90 12.92
C VAL A 344 6.35 -3.80 12.66
N SER A 345 6.45 -4.93 13.36
CA SER A 345 7.54 -5.90 13.13
C SER A 345 7.52 -6.47 11.72
N TYR A 346 6.33 -6.73 11.16
CA TYR A 346 6.18 -7.22 9.79
C TYR A 346 6.53 -6.16 8.73
N ALA A 347 6.16 -4.90 8.97
CA ALA A 347 6.51 -3.77 8.12
C ALA A 347 8.03 -3.55 8.07
N LEU A 348 8.72 -3.77 9.19
CA LEU A 348 10.17 -3.60 9.33
C LEU A 348 10.97 -4.91 9.22
N ARG A 349 10.36 -6.01 8.77
CA ARG A 349 10.95 -7.38 8.81
C ARG A 349 12.34 -7.51 8.18
N THR A 350 12.65 -6.71 7.16
CA THR A 350 13.96 -6.72 6.51
C THR A 350 14.98 -5.93 7.32
N LYS A 351 14.60 -4.74 7.80
CA LYS A 351 15.48 -3.82 8.53
C LYS A 351 15.75 -4.27 9.96
N ILE A 352 14.77 -4.91 10.61
CA ILE A 352 14.85 -5.32 12.02
C ILE A 352 16.01 -6.29 12.28
N LYS A 353 16.41 -7.07 11.26
CA LYS A 353 17.46 -8.10 11.36
C LYS A 353 18.85 -7.59 10.98
N SER A 354 18.93 -6.54 10.17
CA SER A 354 20.20 -6.14 9.53
C SER A 354 20.73 -4.79 9.98
N THR A 355 19.87 -3.92 10.51
CA THR A 355 20.22 -2.52 10.76
C THR A 355 19.57 -2.01 12.05
N PRO A 356 20.26 -1.19 12.87
CA PRO A 356 19.60 -0.50 13.97
C PRO A 356 18.47 0.38 13.42
N LEU A 357 17.29 0.28 14.01
CA LEU A 357 16.11 1.02 13.56
C LEU A 357 16.16 2.48 14.01
N ASP A 358 15.80 3.38 13.09
CA ASP A 358 15.56 4.79 13.41
C ASP A 358 14.27 4.93 14.24
N PRO A 359 14.33 5.52 15.45
CA PRO A 359 13.17 5.75 16.30
C PRO A 359 12.04 6.52 15.60
N GLN A 360 12.34 7.45 14.70
CA GLN A 360 11.29 8.25 14.01
C GLN A 360 10.44 7.40 13.05
N VAL A 361 11.06 6.43 12.38
CA VAL A 361 10.35 5.51 11.49
C VAL A 361 9.47 4.56 12.30
N VAL A 362 9.99 4.05 13.43
CA VAL A 362 9.22 3.22 14.37
C VAL A 362 8.04 4.00 14.93
N ASP A 363 8.27 5.24 15.35
CA ASP A 363 7.27 6.18 15.86
C ASP A 363 6.10 6.31 14.87
N LYS A 364 6.39 6.69 13.62
CA LYS A 364 5.39 6.87 12.57
C LYS A 364 4.55 5.61 12.31
N LEU A 365 5.20 4.44 12.27
CA LEU A 365 4.50 3.17 12.04
C LEU A 365 3.63 2.76 13.24
N VAL A 366 4.13 2.95 14.47
CA VAL A 366 3.35 2.69 15.68
C VAL A 366 2.14 3.61 15.74
N ARG A 367 2.29 4.91 15.47
CA ARG A 367 1.16 5.86 15.41
C ARG A 367 0.09 5.42 14.41
N ALA A 368 0.50 5.09 13.19
CA ALA A 368 -0.43 4.63 12.15
C ALA A 368 -1.20 3.37 12.57
N HIS A 369 -0.53 2.40 13.19
CA HIS A 369 -1.18 1.19 13.69
C HIS A 369 -2.10 1.47 14.89
N VAL A 370 -1.68 2.29 15.86
CA VAL A 370 -2.53 2.69 16.99
C VAL A 370 -3.80 3.36 16.47
N GLN A 371 -3.67 4.27 15.51
CA GLN A 371 -4.79 4.96 14.89
C GLN A 371 -5.77 3.99 14.22
N MET A 372 -5.31 2.94 13.55
CA MET A 372 -6.20 1.94 12.94
C MET A 372 -7.02 1.15 13.96
N TYR A 373 -6.46 0.82 15.13
CA TYR A 373 -7.12 -0.06 16.11
C TYR A 373 -7.85 0.71 17.23
N ALA A 374 -7.37 1.91 17.59
CA ALA A 374 -7.90 2.71 18.70
C ALA A 374 -8.90 3.80 18.27
N SER A 375 -8.96 4.17 16.98
CA SER A 375 -9.93 5.16 16.48
C SER A 375 -11.37 4.66 16.45
N ALA A 376 -11.57 3.34 16.52
CA ALA A 376 -12.87 2.70 16.46
C ALA A 376 -13.63 2.69 17.79
N VAL A 377 -13.03 3.18 18.89
CA VAL A 377 -13.73 3.27 20.17
C VAL A 377 -14.52 4.58 20.18
N PRO A 378 -15.86 4.56 19.97
CA PRO A 378 -16.65 5.77 20.12
C PRO A 378 -16.41 6.32 21.52
N PRO A 379 -16.29 7.65 21.68
CA PRO A 379 -16.16 8.24 23.01
C PRO A 379 -17.28 7.69 23.87
N ILE A 380 -16.93 7.13 25.04
CA ILE A 380 -17.90 6.65 26.02
C ILE A 380 -18.64 7.91 26.51
N ASN A 381 -19.67 8.31 25.77
CA ASN A 381 -20.52 9.49 26.01
C ASN A 381 -21.41 9.33 27.26
N GLY A 382 -20.98 8.53 28.24
CA GLY A 382 -21.69 8.28 29.49
C GLY A 382 -21.11 9.01 30.72
N LEU A 383 -19.98 9.69 30.57
CA LEU A 383 -19.44 10.59 31.60
C LEU A 383 -19.43 12.01 31.03
N ALA A 384 -20.62 12.58 30.89
CA ALA A 384 -20.77 14.01 30.86
C ALA A 384 -20.01 14.57 32.07
N MET A 385 -18.91 15.26 31.80
CA MET A 385 -18.30 16.14 32.76
C MET A 385 -19.41 17.11 33.18
N VAL A 386 -19.87 16.94 34.43
CA VAL A 386 -20.61 17.97 35.13
C VAL A 386 -19.69 19.18 35.11
N GLU A 387 -20.00 20.14 34.24
CA GLU A 387 -19.41 21.46 34.30
C GLU A 387 -19.63 21.95 35.73
N ARG A 388 -18.53 22.08 36.47
CA ARG A 388 -18.52 22.87 37.70
C ARG A 388 -18.76 24.30 37.25
N GLU A 389 -20.02 24.72 37.29
CA GLU A 389 -20.36 26.12 37.42
C GLU A 389 -19.77 26.58 38.75
N ASP A 390 -18.69 27.37 38.67
CA ASP A 390 -18.18 28.14 39.79
C ASP A 390 -19.21 29.22 40.14
N VAL A 391 -19.73 29.15 41.38
CA VAL A 391 -20.52 30.20 42.04
C VAL A 391 -19.61 31.00 42.96
#